data_AF-A0A7W8NPS8-F1
#
_entry.id   AF-A0A7W8NPS8-F1
#
_cell.length_a   1.000
_cell.length_b   1.000
_cell.length_c   1.000
_cell.angle_alpha   90.00
_cell.angle_beta   90.00
_cell.angle_gamma   90.00
#
_symmetry.space_group_name_H-M   'P 1'
#
loop_
_entity.id
_entity.type
_entity.pdbx_description
1 polymer ?
#
loop_
_entity_poly.entity_id
_entity_poly.type
_entity_poly.pdbx_seq_one_letter_code
_entity_poly.pdbx_strand_id
1 'polypeptide(L)'
;MASLAALHSNTLGEGLERLVRYKRLVSPEKVWLDIAHGEARLRFQWLLANEEPPALLTDLIFAGIDKVAQQGTNTPIKPRRI
;
A
#
# COMPACT_ATOMS: atom_id res chain seq x y z
N MET A 1 6.11 11.72 4.32
CA MET A 1 6.70 12.03 2.99
C MET A 1 6.09 11.15 1.88
N ALA A 2 6.11 9.81 2.00
CA ALA A 2 5.58 8.93 0.94
C ALA A 2 4.07 9.09 0.65
N SER A 3 3.23 9.26 1.69
CA SER A 3 1.80 9.51 1.47
C SER A 3 1.54 10.81 0.70
N LEU A 4 2.33 11.85 0.95
CA LEU A 4 2.23 13.12 0.20
C LEU A 4 2.62 12.93 -1.27
N ALA A 5 3.70 12.20 -1.54
CA ALA A 5 4.11 11.86 -2.90
C ALA A 5 3.09 10.98 -3.64
N ALA A 6 2.35 10.14 -2.90
CA ALA A 6 1.26 9.35 -3.45
C ALA A 6 0.00 10.19 -3.74
N LEU A 7 -0.30 11.18 -2.90
CA LEU A 7 -1.44 12.10 -3.10
C LEU A 7 -1.22 13.07 -4.27
N HIS A 8 0.03 13.37 -4.63
CA HIS A 8 0.38 14.19 -5.80
C HIS A 8 0.71 13.37 -7.06
N SER A 9 0.30 12.09 -7.10
CA SER A 9 0.41 11.28 -8.32
C SER A 9 -0.78 11.52 -9.25
N ASN A 10 -0.57 11.32 -10.56
CA ASN A 10 -1.63 11.53 -11.54
C ASN A 10 -2.68 10.40 -11.52
N THR A 11 -2.27 9.21 -11.04
CA THR A 11 -3.17 8.07 -10.83
C THR A 11 -2.92 7.40 -9.48
N LEU A 12 -3.93 6.68 -8.97
CA LEU A 12 -3.76 5.85 -7.77
C LEU A 12 -2.64 4.82 -7.94
N GLY A 13 -2.51 4.22 -9.13
CA GLY A 13 -1.45 3.26 -9.44
C GLY A 13 -0.05 3.84 -9.26
N GLU A 14 0.21 5.01 -9.85
CA GLU A 14 1.47 5.74 -9.67
C GLU A 14 1.72 6.11 -8.19
N GLY A 15 0.67 6.47 -7.45
CA GLY A 15 0.75 6.74 -6.02
C GLY A 15 1.19 5.52 -5.21
N LEU A 16 0.59 4.36 -5.50
CA LEU A 16 0.93 3.09 -4.86
C LEU A 16 2.36 2.65 -5.22
N GLU A 17 2.80 2.84 -6.45
CA GLU A 17 4.19 2.53 -6.85
C GLU A 17 5.21 3.34 -6.03
N ARG A 18 4.97 4.64 -5.86
CA ARG A 18 5.83 5.50 -5.02
C ARG A 18 5.84 5.05 -3.56
N LEU A 19 4.68 4.69 -3.03
CA LEU A 19 4.55 4.17 -1.66
C LEU A 19 5.34 2.87 -1.48
N VAL A 20 5.22 1.92 -2.42
CA VAL A 20 5.95 0.65 -2.41
C VAL A 20 7.46 0.85 -2.52
N ARG A 21 7.92 1.72 -3.43
CA ARG A 21 9.34 2.06 -3.55
C ARG A 21 9.89 2.64 -2.25
N TYR A 22 9.17 3.57 -1.64
CA TYR A 22 9.57 4.12 -0.35
C TYR A 22 9.62 3.04 0.73
N LYS A 23 8.60 2.16 0.82
CA LYS A 23 8.58 1.14 1.86
C LYS A 23 9.74 0.17 1.80
N ARG A 24 10.15 -0.23 0.59
CA ARG A 24 11.37 -1.05 0.38
C ARG A 24 12.66 -0.37 0.83
N LEU A 25 12.70 0.97 0.91
CA LEU A 25 13.89 1.71 1.37
C LEU A 25 13.95 1.83 2.90
N VAL A 26 12.80 1.90 3.57
CA VAL A 26 12.72 2.21 5.01
C VAL A 26 12.41 1.00 5.88
N SER A 27 12.17 -0.16 5.29
CA SER A 27 11.79 -1.36 6.04
C SER A 27 12.32 -2.62 5.36
N PRO A 28 12.71 -3.65 6.11
CA PRO A 28 13.20 -4.93 5.58
C PRO A 28 12.06 -5.85 5.12
N GLU A 29 11.04 -5.28 4.48
CA GLU A 29 9.90 -6.00 3.93
C GLU A 29 9.94 -5.96 2.41
N LYS A 30 9.63 -7.10 1.77
CA LYS A 30 9.35 -7.10 0.33
C LYS A 30 7.90 -6.71 0.14
N VAL A 31 7.71 -5.65 -0.62
CA VAL A 31 6.37 -5.20 -1.02
C VAL A 31 6.24 -5.37 -2.52
N TRP A 32 5.23 -6.09 -2.98
CA TRP A 32 4.89 -6.19 -4.41
C TRP A 32 3.63 -5.42 -4.69
N LEU A 33 3.59 -4.81 -5.87
CA LEU A 33 2.43 -4.17 -6.45
C LEU A 33 2.23 -4.75 -7.85
N ASP A 34 1.06 -5.30 -8.08
CA ASP A 34 0.60 -5.76 -9.38
C ASP A 34 -0.64 -4.96 -9.76
N ILE A 35 -0.61 -4.28 -10.91
CA ILE A 35 -1.71 -3.47 -11.41
C ILE A 35 -2.14 -4.10 -12.73
N ALA A 36 -3.30 -4.75 -12.72
CA ALA A 36 -3.84 -5.42 -13.89
C ALA A 36 -5.37 -5.37 -13.88
N HIS A 37 -5.97 -5.24 -15.06
CA HIS A 37 -7.44 -5.28 -15.24
C HIS A 37 -8.23 -4.32 -14.32
N GLY A 38 -7.66 -3.15 -14.00
CA GLY A 38 -8.30 -2.17 -13.11
C GLY A 38 -8.22 -2.51 -11.62
N GLU A 39 -7.44 -3.53 -11.24
CA GLU A 39 -7.18 -3.89 -9.86
C GLU A 39 -5.72 -3.61 -9.50
N ALA A 40 -5.50 -3.08 -8.29
CA ALA A 40 -4.18 -3.01 -7.67
C ALA A 40 -4.09 -4.05 -6.56
N ARG A 41 -3.07 -4.90 -6.60
CA ARG A 41 -2.81 -5.95 -5.61
C ARG A 41 -1.51 -5.66 -4.90
N LEU A 42 -1.60 -5.40 -3.59
CA LEU A 42 -0.43 -5.26 -2.73
C LEU A 42 -0.18 -6.55 -1.96
N ARG A 43 1.08 -6.96 -1.89
CA ARG A 43 1.53 -8.06 -1.04
C ARG A 43 2.72 -7.60 -0.21
N PHE A 44 2.68 -7.92 1.08
CA PHE A 44 3.77 -7.68 2.02
C PHE A 44 4.37 -9.02 2.45
N GLN A 45 5.70 -9.10 2.48
CA GLN A 45 6.45 -10.17 3.10
C GLN A 45 7.47 -9.55 4.05
N TRP A 46 7.31 -9.80 5.34
CA TRP A 46 8.27 -9.43 6.36
C TRP A 46 9.44 -10.43 6.34
N LEU A 47 10.63 -9.98 5.94
CA LEU A 47 11.77 -10.89 5.73
C LEU A 47 12.43 -11.34 7.04
N LEU A 48 12.28 -10.55 8.10
CA LEU A 48 12.93 -10.78 9.40
C LEU A 48 11.96 -11.32 10.47
N ALA A 49 10.69 -11.55 10.10
CA ALA A 49 9.71 -12.14 10.99
C ALA A 49 9.61 -13.63 10.68
N ASN A 50 9.82 -14.47 11.71
CA ASN A 50 9.63 -15.92 11.61
C ASN A 50 8.19 -16.34 11.97
N GLU A 51 7.41 -15.40 12.50
CA GLU A 51 6.04 -15.59 12.95
C GLU A 51 5.10 -14.71 12.11
N GLU A 52 3.81 -15.05 12.15
CA GLU A 52 2.79 -14.28 11.48
C GLU A 52 2.75 -12.84 12.04
N PRO A 53 2.64 -11.80 11.18
CA PRO A 53 2.52 -10.43 11.65
C PRO A 53 1.29 -10.29 12.56
N PRO A 54 1.37 -9.49 13.65
CA PRO A 54 0.20 -9.23 14.48
C PRO A 54 -0.97 -8.71 13.64
N ALA A 55 -2.16 -9.28 13.82
CA ALA A 55 -3.34 -8.92 13.02
C ALA A 55 -3.60 -7.39 13.00
N LEU A 56 -3.42 -6.73 14.15
CA LEU A 56 -3.55 -5.28 14.26
C LEU A 56 -2.58 -4.51 13.35
N LEU A 57 -1.35 -4.99 13.16
CA LEU A 57 -0.39 -4.36 12.27
C LEU A 57 -0.84 -4.49 10.81
N THR A 58 -1.31 -5.67 10.43
CA THR A 58 -1.87 -5.93 9.10
C THR A 58 -3.05 -5.00 8.81
N ASP A 59 -4.00 -4.91 9.75
CA ASP A 59 -5.17 -4.04 9.63
C ASP A 59 -4.78 -2.57 9.51
N LEU A 60 -3.82 -2.11 10.33
CA LEU A 60 -3.35 -0.73 10.33
C LEU A 60 -2.69 -0.36 8.98
N ILE A 61 -1.90 -1.26 8.41
CA ILE A 61 -1.24 -1.05 7.11
C ILE A 61 -2.29 -0.93 6.00
N PHE A 62 -3.22 -1.87 5.91
CA PHE A 62 -4.24 -1.84 4.86
C PHE A 62 -5.22 -0.69 5.02
N ALA A 63 -5.64 -0.36 6.25
CA ALA A 63 -6.47 0.82 6.51
C ALA A 63 -5.76 2.13 6.16
N GLY A 64 -4.44 2.21 6.41
CA GLY A 64 -3.62 3.35 6.02
C GLY A 64 -3.55 3.54 4.50
N ILE A 65 -3.36 2.46 3.75
CA ILE A 65 -3.35 2.48 2.28
C ILE A 65 -4.72 2.88 1.74
N ASP A 66 -5.80 2.30 2.27
CA ASP A 66 -7.17 2.63 1.90
C ASP A 66 -7.48 4.12 2.12
N LYS A 67 -7.06 4.66 3.27
CA LYS A 67 -7.24 6.08 3.58
C LYS A 67 -6.48 7.00 2.63
N VAL A 68 -5.22 6.67 2.31
CA VAL A 68 -4.44 7.44 1.32
C VAL A 68 -5.06 7.35 -0.07
N ALA A 69 -5.56 6.18 -0.47
CA ALA A 69 -6.23 5.99 -1.75
C ALA A 69 -7.51 6.81 -1.86
N GLN A 70 -8.36 6.79 -0.83
CA GLN A 70 -9.59 7.60 -0.78
C GLN A 70 -9.26 9.11 -0.80
N GLN A 71 -8.26 9.54 -0.04
CA GLN A 71 -7.83 10.95 -0.02
C GLN A 71 -7.26 11.41 -1.37
N GLY A 72 -6.44 10.59 -2.02
CA GLY A 72 -5.80 10.94 -3.30
C GLY A 72 -6.74 10.91 -4.50
N THR A 73 -7.78 10.08 -4.44
CA THR A 73 -8.77 9.96 -5.52
C THR A 73 -10.03 10.78 -5.28
N ASN A 74 -10.25 11.23 -4.04
CA ASN A 74 -11.50 11.85 -3.58
C ASN A 74 -12.75 10.99 -3.89
N THR A 75 -12.57 9.66 -3.89
CA THR A 75 -13.63 8.68 -4.12
C THR A 75 -13.64 7.63 -3.00
N PRO A 76 -14.79 6.99 -2.71
CA PRO A 76 -14.88 5.95 -1.69
C PRO A 76 -14.32 4.62 -2.22
N ILE A 77 -13.01 4.60 -2.51
CA ILE A 77 -12.26 3.37 -2.79
C ILE A 77 -12.47 2.40 -1.63
N LYS A 78 -12.70 1.12 -1.96
CA LYS A 78 -12.79 0.04 -0.99
C LYS A 78 -11.88 -1.11 -1.42
N PRO A 79 -11.18 -1.77 -0.48
CA PRO A 79 -10.46 -2.99 -0.78
C PRO A 79 -11.40 -4.05 -1.35
N ARG A 80 -11.01 -4.71 -2.45
CA ARG A 80 -11.75 -5.87 -2.96
C ARG A 80 -11.58 -7.10 -2.08
N ARG A 81 -10.37 -7.29 -1.52
CA ARG A 81 -9.98 -8.41 -0.67
C ARG A 81 -8.76 -8.04 0.17
N ILE A 82 -8.66 -8.62 1.37
CA ILE A 82 -7.48 -8.63 2.25
C ILE A 82 -7.12 -10.11 2.50
#